data_AF-A0AAV5VU62-F1
#
_entry.id   AF-A0AAV5VU62-F1
#
_cell.length_a   1.000
_cell.length_b   1.000
_cell.length_c   1.000
_cell.angle_alpha   90.00
_cell.angle_beta   90.00
_cell.angle_gamma   90.00
#
_symmetry.space_group_name_H-M   'P 1'
#
loop_
_entity.id
_entity.type
_entity.pdbx_description
1 polymer ?
#
loop_
_entity_poly.entity_id
_entity_poly.type
_entity_poly.pdbx_seq_one_letter_code
_entity_poly.pdbx_strand_id
1 'polypeptide(L)'
;RFIEPNVPLKGPTEKDPLYLSMMKRFRYFERRVKKKVFMLQAFPRPARLSEFEKQRKKLGLPMMSYMPEAVELDSEPMRERVRAIAKNCEKCVIFDIKEMFLNEAGNFTVLDPRTYLRYFIY
;
A
#
# COMPACT_ATOMS: atom_id res chain seq x y z
N ARG A 1 8.00 2.69 9.19
CA ARG A 1 6.79 2.19 8.50
C ARG A 1 5.68 3.16 8.90
N PHE A 2 4.95 3.75 7.96
CA PHE A 2 3.74 4.50 8.35
C PHE A 2 2.72 3.47 8.81
N ILE A 3 2.26 3.62 10.05
CA ILE A 3 1.53 2.58 10.76
C ILE A 3 0.08 2.51 10.26
N GLU A 4 -0.45 3.59 9.67
CA GLU A 4 -1.84 3.71 9.23
C GLU A 4 -1.93 4.26 7.80
N PRO A 5 -2.26 3.43 6.79
CA PRO A 5 -2.29 3.86 5.39
C PRO A 5 -3.54 4.71 5.03
N ASN A 6 -4.58 4.69 5.86
CA ASN A 6 -5.86 5.35 5.63
C ASN A 6 -6.02 6.70 6.34
N VAL A 7 -4.97 7.22 7.01
CA VAL A 7 -5.06 8.50 7.73
C VAL A 7 -5.59 9.57 6.77
N PRO A 8 -6.79 10.14 7.01
CA PRO A 8 -7.40 11.07 6.07
C PRO A 8 -6.49 12.27 5.80
N LEU A 9 -6.59 12.85 4.61
CA LEU A 9 -5.93 14.11 4.30
C LEU A 9 -6.59 15.24 5.09
N LYS A 10 -5.77 16.09 5.71
CA LYS A 10 -6.24 17.32 6.36
C LYS A 10 -6.09 18.50 5.41
N GLY A 11 -7.05 18.64 4.48
CA GLY A 11 -7.03 19.66 3.44
C GLY A 11 -6.13 19.28 2.25
N PRO A 12 -5.65 20.27 1.47
CA PRO A 12 -4.74 20.02 0.34
C PRO A 12 -3.49 19.25 0.77
N THR A 13 -3.02 18.31 -0.05
CA THR A 13 -1.89 17.43 0.28
C THR A 13 -0.65 18.20 0.70
N GLU A 14 -0.36 19.34 0.06
CA GLU A 14 0.82 20.17 0.33
C GLU A 14 0.79 20.82 1.72
N LYS A 15 -0.40 20.94 2.31
CA LYS A 15 -0.64 21.51 3.64
C LYS A 15 -0.91 20.42 4.70
N ASP A 16 -1.03 19.16 4.30
CA ASP A 16 -1.29 18.05 5.22
C ASP A 16 -0.09 17.86 6.18
N PRO A 17 -0.30 17.86 7.50
CA PRO A 17 0.80 17.76 8.47
C PRO A 17 1.62 16.45 8.33
N LEU A 18 0.96 15.35 7.95
CA LEU A 18 1.63 14.07 7.75
C LEU A 18 2.49 14.12 6.47
N TYR A 19 1.99 14.69 5.37
CA TYR A 19 2.77 14.97 4.16
C TYR A 19 4.00 15.83 4.48
N LEU A 20 3.84 16.93 5.21
CA LEU A 20 4.96 17.81 5.56
C LEU A 20 6.03 17.08 6.37
N SER A 21 5.61 16.24 7.33
CA SER A 21 6.49 15.37 8.11
C SER A 21 7.22 14.34 7.22
N MET A 22 6.48 13.67 6.33
CA MET A 22 7.01 12.74 5.34
C MET A 22 8.06 13.40 4.44
N MET A 23 7.74 14.58 3.90
CA MET A 23 8.61 15.34 3.02
C MET A 23 9.90 15.78 3.73
N LYS A 24 9.81 16.25 4.98
CA LYS A 24 10.98 16.61 5.79
C LYS A 24 11.92 15.41 5.96
N ARG A 25 11.36 14.23 6.27
CA ARG A 25 12.13 12.98 6.39
C ARG A 25 12.69 12.53 5.04
N PHE A 26 11.91 12.65 3.97
CA PHE A 26 12.31 12.28 2.62
C PHE A 26 13.51 13.08 2.13
N ARG A 27 13.49 14.42 2.26
CA ARG A 27 14.59 15.32 1.85
C ARG A 27 15.92 14.99 2.54
N TYR A 28 15.89 14.45 3.75
CA TYR A 28 17.10 13.98 4.43
C TYR A 28 17.76 12.82 3.67
N PHE A 29 16.97 11.85 3.21
CA PHE A 29 17.48 10.71 2.45
C PHE A 29 17.82 11.09 1.00
N GLU A 30 16.95 11.85 0.34
CA GLU A 30 17.12 12.27 -1.05
C GLU A 30 18.47 12.96 -1.30
N ARG A 31 18.90 13.86 -0.40
CA ARG A 31 20.18 14.57 -0.50
C ARG A 31 21.40 13.65 -0.55
N ARG A 32 21.29 12.43 -0.02
CA ARG A 32 22.37 11.43 0.03
C ARG A 32 22.35 10.48 -1.15
N VAL A 33 21.27 10.47 -1.93
CA VAL A 33 21.09 9.56 -3.06
C VAL A 33 21.55 10.25 -4.35
N LYS A 34 22.56 9.65 -4.99
CA LYS A 34 23.16 10.19 -6.23
C LYS A 34 22.36 9.85 -7.50
N LYS A 35 21.71 8.68 -7.53
CA LYS A 35 21.04 8.15 -8.74
C LYS A 35 19.51 8.24 -8.65
N LYS A 36 18.86 7.17 -8.21
CA LYS A 36 17.40 7.05 -8.18
C LYS A 36 16.93 6.70 -6.77
N VAL A 37 15.76 7.20 -6.40
CA VAL A 37 15.04 6.83 -5.18
C VAL A 37 13.81 6.04 -5.58
N PHE A 38 13.82 4.74 -5.29
CA PHE A 38 12.65 3.89 -5.53
C PHE A 38 11.72 4.00 -4.34
N MET A 39 10.49 4.46 -4.59
CA MET A 39 9.45 4.61 -3.59
C MET A 39 8.42 3.53 -3.81
N LEU A 40 8.39 2.53 -2.92
CA LEU A 40 7.30 1.58 -2.90
C LEU A 40 6.01 2.30 -2.54
N GLN A 41 5.00 2.16 -3.39
CA GLN A 41 3.71 2.79 -3.17
C GLN A 41 3.01 2.17 -1.96
N ALA A 42 2.16 2.95 -1.29
CA ALA A 42 1.37 2.45 -0.19
C ALA A 42 0.39 1.36 -0.65
N PHE A 43 0.23 0.38 0.22
CA PHE A 43 -0.64 -0.77 0.06
C PHE A 43 -1.77 -0.71 1.09
N PRO A 44 -2.97 -1.21 0.74
CA PRO A 44 -4.03 -1.35 1.71
C PRO A 44 -3.55 -2.20 2.89
N ARG A 45 -4.08 -1.91 4.08
CA ARG A 45 -3.87 -2.80 5.21
C ARG A 45 -4.70 -4.05 4.95
N PRO A 46 -4.07 -5.24 4.85
CA PRO A 46 -4.82 -6.45 4.74
C PRO A 46 -5.51 -6.71 6.08
N ALA A 47 -6.72 -7.27 6.06
CA ALA A 47 -7.36 -7.71 7.29
C ALA A 47 -6.61 -8.87 7.93
N ARG A 48 -7.13 -9.35 9.06
CA ARG A 48 -6.62 -10.52 9.80
C ARG A 48 -6.80 -11.81 9.00
N LEU A 49 -6.00 -11.95 7.94
CA LEU A 49 -6.04 -13.04 6.98
C LEU A 49 -5.99 -14.41 7.64
N SER A 50 -5.18 -14.55 8.68
CA SER A 50 -5.04 -15.81 9.42
C SER A 50 -6.34 -16.23 10.12
N GLU A 51 -7.15 -15.28 10.59
CA GLU A 51 -8.45 -15.57 11.20
C GLU A 51 -9.47 -15.98 10.12
N PHE A 52 -9.52 -15.24 9.02
CA PHE A 52 -10.38 -15.57 7.87
C PHE A 52 -10.05 -16.93 7.24
N GLU A 53 -8.77 -17.22 7.03
CA GLU A 53 -8.31 -18.50 6.48
C GLU A 53 -8.68 -19.66 7.41
N LYS A 54 -8.49 -19.50 8.73
CA LYS A 54 -8.93 -20.49 9.73
C LYS A 54 -10.43 -20.72 9.67
N GLN A 55 -11.23 -19.65 9.57
CA GLN A 55 -12.69 -19.75 9.52
C GLN A 55 -13.16 -20.45 8.24
N ARG A 56 -12.61 -20.08 7.07
CA ARG A 56 -12.93 -20.73 5.80
C ARG A 56 -12.56 -22.21 5.79
N LYS A 57 -11.38 -22.55 6.34
CA LYS A 57 -10.95 -23.95 6.50
C LYS A 57 -11.93 -24.76 7.37
N LYS A 58 -12.41 -24.17 8.48
CA LYS A 58 -13.45 -24.81 9.33
C LYS A 58 -14.77 -25.04 8.58
N LEU A 59 -15.13 -24.14 7.67
CA LEU A 59 -16.34 -24.22 6.84
C LEU A 59 -16.18 -25.08 5.59
N GLY A 60 -15.02 -25.70 5.35
CA GLY A 60 -14.74 -26.46 4.13
C GLY A 60 -14.72 -25.61 2.85
N LEU A 61 -14.64 -24.29 2.98
CA LEU A 61 -14.63 -23.37 1.85
C LEU A 61 -13.25 -23.31 1.21
N PRO A 62 -13.16 -23.14 -0.13
CA PRO A 62 -11.87 -23.02 -0.81
C PRO A 62 -11.11 -21.79 -0.30
N MET A 63 -9.78 -21.94 -0.16
CA MET A 63 -8.87 -20.81 0.02
C MET A 63 -8.86 -20.01 -1.28
N MET A 64 -9.59 -18.89 -1.32
CA MET A 64 -9.64 -18.05 -2.52
C MET A 64 -8.54 -17.00 -2.49
N SER A 65 -8.07 -16.62 -3.68
CA SER A 65 -7.21 -15.46 -3.93
C SER A 65 -7.86 -14.16 -3.47
N TYR A 66 -9.16 -14.04 -3.75
CA TYR A 66 -10.01 -12.91 -3.42
C TYR A 66 -10.77 -13.15 -2.11
N MET A 67 -10.65 -12.21 -1.18
CA MET A 67 -11.58 -12.03 -0.07
C MET A 67 -11.84 -10.51 -0.02
N PRO A 68 -13.06 -10.00 -0.28
CA PRO A 68 -13.36 -8.59 -0.07
C PRO A 68 -13.01 -8.13 1.35
N GLU A 69 -13.11 -9.06 2.30
CA GLU A 69 -12.71 -8.90 3.69
C GLU A 69 -11.20 -8.78 3.87
N ALA A 70 -10.40 -9.06 2.84
CA ALA A 70 -8.95 -8.97 2.91
C ALA A 70 -8.43 -7.53 2.98
N VAL A 71 -9.25 -6.50 2.79
CA VAL A 71 -8.84 -5.10 2.98
C VAL A 71 -9.53 -4.56 4.22
N GLU A 72 -8.75 -4.31 5.28
CA GLU A 72 -9.26 -3.66 6.49
C GLU A 72 -9.35 -2.15 6.30
N LEU A 73 -8.29 -1.56 5.71
CA LEU A 73 -8.15 -0.12 5.55
C LEU A 73 -7.56 0.22 4.19
N ASP A 74 -8.19 1.18 3.53
CA ASP A 74 -7.73 1.83 2.30
C ASP A 74 -6.34 2.45 2.47
N SER A 75 -5.62 2.62 1.37
CA SER A 75 -4.34 3.32 1.32
C SER A 75 -4.32 4.56 0.44
N GLU A 76 -5.41 4.93 -0.25
CA GLU A 76 -5.43 6.07 -1.16
C GLU A 76 -4.95 7.39 -0.52
N PRO A 77 -5.32 7.75 0.73
CA PRO A 77 -4.76 8.94 1.38
C PRO A 77 -3.24 8.91 1.50
N MET A 78 -2.64 7.74 1.76
CA MET A 78 -1.18 7.60 1.78
C MET A 78 -0.59 7.59 0.36
N ARG A 79 -1.29 6.98 -0.61
CA ARG A 79 -0.88 6.95 -2.01
C ARG A 79 -0.80 8.35 -2.60
N GLU A 80 -1.75 9.22 -2.26
CA GLU A 80 -1.74 10.63 -2.63
C GLU A 80 -0.52 11.37 -2.07
N ARG A 81 -0.20 11.16 -0.78
CA ARG A 81 1.01 11.75 -0.16
C ARG A 81 2.29 11.28 -0.85
N VAL A 82 2.42 9.98 -1.14
CA VAL A 82 3.59 9.42 -1.85
C VAL A 82 3.70 9.99 -3.27
N ARG A 83 2.57 10.09 -4.00
CA ARG A 83 2.54 10.73 -5.33
C ARG A 83 3.00 12.19 -5.26
N ALA A 84 2.53 12.94 -4.27
CA ALA A 84 2.93 14.34 -4.07
C ALA A 84 4.42 14.48 -3.73
N ILE A 85 4.99 13.56 -2.96
CA ILE A 85 6.44 13.54 -2.69
C ILE A 85 7.21 13.29 -3.99
N ALA A 86 6.83 12.28 -4.76
CA ALA A 86 7.50 11.94 -6.02
C ALA A 86 7.41 13.07 -7.05
N LYS A 87 6.29 13.80 -7.12
CA LYS A 87 6.14 15.00 -7.99
C LYS A 87 7.19 16.07 -7.71
N ASN A 88 7.67 16.17 -6.48
CA ASN A 88 8.68 17.14 -6.05
C ASN A 88 10.10 16.55 -6.03
N CYS A 89 10.34 15.43 -6.72
CA CYS A 89 11.61 14.71 -6.69
C CYS A 89 11.97 14.16 -8.09
N GLU A 90 12.96 14.76 -8.75
CA GLU A 90 13.41 14.37 -10.09
C GLU A 90 14.06 12.97 -10.15
N LYS A 91 14.58 12.51 -9.01
CA LYS A 91 15.24 11.20 -8.88
C LYS A 91 14.26 10.08 -8.55
N CYS A 92 13.01 10.40 -8.25
CA CYS A 92 12.06 9.44 -7.70
C CYS A 92 11.42 8.60 -8.78
N VAL A 93 11.25 7.32 -8.47
CA VAL A 93 10.48 6.37 -9.27
C VAL A 93 9.51 5.69 -8.31
N ILE A 94 8.22 5.86 -8.56
CA ILE A 94 7.19 5.12 -7.83
C ILE A 94 7.16 3.70 -8.36
N PHE A 95 7.31 2.74 -7.45
CA PHE A 95 7.08 1.34 -7.73
C PHE A 95 5.72 0.96 -7.13
N ASP A 96 4.71 0.81 -7.99
CA ASP A 96 3.36 0.48 -7.57
C ASP A 96 3.05 -0.97 -7.92
N ILE A 97 2.96 -1.81 -6.90
CA ILE A 97 2.67 -3.23 -7.08
C ILE A 97 1.18 -3.54 -6.93
N LYS A 98 0.29 -2.52 -6.76
CA LYS A 98 -1.14 -2.74 -6.48
C LYS A 98 -1.79 -3.60 -7.56
N GLU A 99 -1.46 -3.33 -8.82
CA GLU A 99 -1.97 -4.05 -9.99
C GLU A 99 -1.65 -5.55 -9.98
N MET A 100 -0.52 -5.95 -9.37
CA MET A 100 -0.15 -7.37 -9.23
C MET A 100 -1.08 -8.13 -8.28
N PHE A 101 -1.91 -7.42 -7.53
CA PHE A 101 -2.83 -7.95 -6.53
C PHE A 101 -4.28 -7.64 -6.89
N LEU A 102 -4.57 -7.16 -8.10
CA LEU A 102 -5.94 -7.01 -8.56
C LEU A 102 -6.38 -8.28 -9.30
N ASN A 103 -7.60 -8.74 -9.04
CA ASN A 103 -8.23 -9.75 -9.89
C ASN A 103 -8.77 -9.12 -11.19
N GLU A 104 -9.34 -9.95 -12.07
CA GLU A 104 -9.89 -9.50 -13.35
C GLU A 104 -11.02 -8.46 -13.21
N ALA A 105 -11.69 -8.43 -12.05
CA ALA A 105 -12.72 -7.44 -11.73
C ALA A 105 -12.14 -6.14 -11.10
N GLY A 106 -10.81 -6.02 -10.99
CA GLY A 106 -10.14 -4.87 -10.39
C GLY A 106 -10.17 -4.84 -8.86
N ASN A 107 -10.60 -5.93 -8.21
CA ASN A 107 -10.66 -6.01 -6.76
C ASN A 107 -9.35 -6.53 -6.17
N PHE A 108 -8.98 -5.98 -5.01
CA PHE A 108 -7.75 -6.37 -4.32
C PHE A 108 -7.81 -7.81 -3.80
N THR A 109 -6.71 -8.52 -3.95
CA THR A 109 -6.48 -9.91 -3.54
C THR A 109 -5.20 -9.99 -2.75
N VAL A 110 -5.13 -10.88 -1.78
CA VAL A 110 -3.92 -11.08 -0.96
C VAL A 110 -3.00 -12.15 -1.52
N LEU A 111 -3.49 -12.92 -2.48
CA LEU A 111 -2.79 -13.95 -3.21
C LEU A 111 -3.16 -13.79 -4.68
N ASP A 112 -2.17 -13.58 -5.54
CA ASP A 112 -2.34 -13.70 -6.99
C ASP A 112 -2.34 -15.19 -7.37
N PRO A 113 -3.43 -15.73 -7.93
CA PRO A 113 -3.51 -17.14 -8.29
C PRO A 113 -2.65 -17.52 -9.51
N ARG A 114 -2.19 -16.55 -10.31
CA ARG A 114 -1.38 -16.77 -11.51
C ARG A 114 0.11 -16.80 -11.19
N THR A 115 0.57 -15.86 -10.35
CA THR A 115 1.98 -15.76 -9.97
C THR A 115 2.30 -16.42 -8.63
N TYR A 116 1.27 -16.85 -7.88
CA TYR A 116 1.37 -17.35 -6.50
C TYR A 116 2.00 -16.35 -5.52
N LEU A 117 2.00 -15.07 -5.87
CA LEU A 117 2.56 -14.02 -5.05
C LEU A 117 1.56 -13.65 -3.94
N ARG A 118 2.04 -13.66 -2.69
CA ARG A 118 1.20 -13.45 -1.50
C ARG A 118 1.67 -12.26 -0.68
N TYR A 119 0.74 -11.39 -0.31
CA TYR A 119 0.98 -10.24 0.56
C TYR A 119 0.74 -10.62 2.02
N PHE A 120 1.76 -10.43 2.86
CA PHE A 120 1.70 -10.68 4.29
C PHE A 120 2.07 -9.43 5.07
N ILE A 121 1.33 -9.15 6.14
CA ILE A 121 1.78 -8.24 7.21
C ILE A 121 2.05 -9.08 8.46
N TYR A 122 3.31 -9.09 8.89
CA TYR A 122 3.72 -9.46 10.24
C TYR A 122 3.53 -8.28 11.18
#